data_AF-A0A7S0FML4-F1
#
_entry.id   AF-A0A7S0FML4-F1
#
_cell.length_a   1.000
_cell.length_b   1.000
_cell.length_c   1.000
_cell.angle_alpha   90.00
_cell.angle_beta   90.00
_cell.angle_gamma   90.00
#
_symmetry.space_group_name_H-M   'P 1'
#
loop_
_entity.id
_entity.type
_entity.pdbx_description
1 polymer ?
#
loop_
_entity_poly.entity_id
_entity_poly.type
_entity_poly.pdbx_seq_one_letter_code
_entity_poly.pdbx_strand_id
1 'polypeptide(L)'
;RRRSPGPSGGLCAGARRRPRRSWAALAARAASRCSPGGRCRDMAASDLAGRILELGLALSGEATQALETLPQEHAWELLDVVKSKAEGGHIKNPSNYICATIARGYVPQADGGAMTASIARAGGAVPPTHPGGLPNGTGLVRRRGADETSDDLQAYLASTGFDDAANQLLASKGMIKAQQAGLSLNDDAVKALLHLPPEHAAELLENVAEKCSMLRDPSNYIVATVARGFVPKAGPLTMAAQAAVGPGSGGAVPVVVPALRPAPLQTGPTSLVPPDLTPVESRVVEMNAMDLWSGQPINVETLLALRCVPQDQALQLLSSLEAKGRGKGSVTIQNPNNYVQAAVVKIKKGMAESSWAYGGGPAARQDASLAPPGQWNYTGNQSRQRAREMGLELSEETLQMLAKVPLKDANWLLEAASWVSAQDEDPNEYVQNEVANLLATGATGSFEAGTKKPRWG
;
A
#
# COMPACT_ATOMS: atom_id res chain seq x y z
N ARG A 1 -18.65 49.41 -66.46
CA ARG A 1 -18.34 50.42 -65.41
C ARG A 1 -18.87 49.88 -64.08
N ARG A 2 -18.18 48.92 -63.43
CA ARG A 2 -17.20 49.12 -62.34
C ARG A 2 -17.67 50.11 -61.27
N ARG A 3 -18.16 49.61 -60.14
CA ARG A 3 -17.92 50.19 -58.81
C ARG A 3 -17.75 49.05 -57.80
N SER A 4 -16.51 48.92 -57.33
CA SER A 4 -16.08 48.08 -56.21
C SER A 4 -16.45 48.74 -54.89
N PRO A 5 -16.69 47.98 -53.80
CA PRO A 5 -16.63 48.52 -52.45
C PRO A 5 -15.22 48.40 -51.87
N GLY A 6 -14.72 49.51 -51.33
CA GLY A 6 -13.46 49.62 -50.59
C GLY A 6 -13.60 49.30 -49.10
N PRO A 7 -12.48 49.31 -48.36
CA PRO A 7 -12.28 48.49 -47.17
C PRO A 7 -12.61 49.20 -45.85
N SER A 8 -13.14 48.43 -44.90
CA SER A 8 -13.32 48.80 -43.50
C SER A 8 -11.99 48.71 -42.73
N GLY A 9 -11.39 49.88 -42.45
CA GLY A 9 -10.31 50.03 -41.47
C GLY A 9 -10.83 50.74 -40.23
N GLY A 10 -10.78 50.07 -39.07
CA GLY A 10 -11.30 50.58 -37.80
C GLY A 10 -10.65 49.93 -36.58
N LEU A 11 -9.39 50.31 -36.31
CA LEU A 11 -8.78 50.56 -35.00
C LEU A 11 -9.26 49.72 -33.80
N CYS A 12 -8.60 48.59 -33.53
CA CYS A 12 -8.58 47.98 -32.20
C CYS A 12 -7.33 48.44 -31.42
N ALA A 13 -7.58 48.97 -30.22
CA ALA A 13 -6.63 49.54 -29.29
C ALA A 13 -5.54 48.53 -28.84
N GLY A 14 -4.29 49.02 -28.82
CA GLY A 14 -3.11 48.27 -28.42
C GLY A 14 -3.08 47.91 -26.94
N ALA A 15 -3.15 46.61 -26.65
CA ALA A 15 -2.72 46.04 -25.39
C ALA A 15 -1.18 46.05 -25.34
N ARG A 16 -0.62 46.91 -24.48
CA ARG A 16 0.81 46.99 -24.20
C ARG A 16 1.31 45.66 -23.63
N ARG A 17 2.09 44.92 -24.42
CA ARG A 17 2.88 43.77 -23.95
C ARG A 17 3.88 44.27 -22.90
N ARG A 18 3.71 43.87 -21.65
CA ARG A 18 4.77 43.98 -20.63
C ARG A 18 5.90 43.01 -21.01
N PRO A 19 7.18 43.44 -21.00
CA PRO A 19 8.28 42.54 -21.28
C PRO A 19 8.33 41.46 -20.20
N ARG A 20 8.35 40.19 -20.63
CA ARG A 20 8.72 39.05 -19.80
C ARG A 20 10.07 39.35 -19.17
N ARG A 21 10.08 39.65 -17.87
CA ARG A 21 11.31 39.68 -17.07
C ARG A 21 11.90 38.28 -17.14
N SER A 22 13.05 38.16 -17.78
CA SER A 22 13.78 36.89 -17.86
C SER A 22 14.12 36.46 -16.44
N TRP A 23 13.85 35.18 -16.13
CA TRP A 23 14.33 34.52 -14.92
C TRP A 23 15.86 34.61 -14.77
N ALA A 24 16.58 34.83 -15.88
CA ALA A 24 18.02 35.06 -15.91
C ALA A 24 18.48 36.29 -15.11
N ALA A 25 17.66 37.35 -14.99
CA ALA A 25 18.05 38.57 -14.28
C ALA A 25 17.83 38.51 -12.75
N LEU A 26 17.01 37.57 -12.25
CA LEU A 26 16.81 37.37 -10.81
C LEU A 26 17.82 36.37 -10.23
N ALA A 27 18.25 35.38 -11.01
CA ALA A 27 19.34 34.47 -10.61
C ALA A 27 20.70 35.19 -10.52
N ALA A 28 20.95 36.21 -11.36
CA ALA A 28 22.20 36.97 -11.37
C ALA A 28 22.40 37.90 -10.14
N ARG A 29 21.35 38.18 -9.36
CA ARG A 29 21.45 39.05 -8.17
C ARG A 29 21.64 38.31 -6.85
N ALA A 30 21.51 36.98 -6.83
CA ALA A 30 21.83 36.15 -5.67
C ALA A 30 23.32 35.71 -5.62
N ALA A 31 24.07 35.87 -6.71
CA ALA A 31 25.47 35.44 -6.83
C ALA A 31 26.51 36.54 -6.57
N SER A 32 26.11 37.77 -6.24
CA SER A 32 27.03 38.93 -6.14
C SER A 32 27.41 39.30 -4.70
N ARG A 33 27.51 38.31 -3.80
CA ARG A 33 28.18 38.45 -2.50
C ARG A 33 29.01 37.21 -2.19
N CYS A 34 29.94 36.87 -3.07
CA CYS A 34 31.02 35.95 -2.74
C CYS A 34 32.25 36.76 -2.33
N SER A 35 32.56 36.69 -1.03
CA SER A 35 33.83 37.15 -0.46
C SER A 35 35.00 36.42 -1.12
N PRO A 36 36.17 37.07 -1.26
CA PRO A 36 37.37 36.46 -1.83
C PRO A 36 38.03 35.51 -0.81
N GLY A 37 37.50 34.28 -0.72
CA GLY A 37 38.07 33.19 0.08
C GLY A 37 37.76 31.79 -0.47
N GLY A 38 37.17 31.68 -1.67
CA GLY A 38 36.62 30.44 -2.23
C GLY A 38 37.64 29.54 -2.93
N ARG A 39 38.66 29.05 -2.22
CA ARG A 39 39.61 28.04 -2.77
C ARG A 39 39.49 26.63 -2.17
N CYS A 40 38.47 26.35 -1.37
CA CYS A 40 38.33 25.03 -0.70
C CYS A 40 37.18 24.16 -1.24
N ARG A 41 36.31 24.65 -2.13
CA ARG A 41 35.18 23.84 -2.64
C ARG A 41 35.55 22.92 -3.81
N ASP A 42 36.56 23.28 -4.60
CA ASP A 42 36.87 22.53 -5.83
C ASP A 42 37.60 21.20 -5.56
N MET A 43 38.30 21.06 -4.42
CA MET A 43 38.97 19.79 -4.06
C MET A 43 37.99 18.70 -3.64
N ALA A 44 36.91 19.05 -2.93
CA ALA A 44 35.94 18.05 -2.44
C ALA A 44 35.13 17.40 -3.57
N ALA A 45 34.89 18.11 -4.67
CA ALA A 45 34.12 17.58 -5.81
C ALA A 45 34.89 16.49 -6.58
N SER A 46 36.22 16.60 -6.65
CA SER A 46 37.07 15.63 -7.35
C SER A 46 37.16 14.28 -6.63
N ASP A 47 37.12 14.28 -5.30
CA ASP A 47 37.21 13.06 -4.49
C ASP A 47 35.92 12.21 -4.56
N LEU A 48 34.74 12.85 -4.67
CA LEU A 48 33.47 12.14 -4.79
C LEU A 48 33.39 11.33 -6.09
N ALA A 49 33.80 11.93 -7.21
CA ALA A 49 33.80 11.27 -8.52
C ALA A 49 34.72 10.04 -8.55
N GLY A 50 35.90 10.15 -7.92
CA GLY A 50 36.83 9.02 -7.78
C GLY A 50 36.21 7.85 -7.01
N ARG A 51 35.53 8.14 -5.89
CA ARG A 51 34.87 7.11 -5.08
C ARG A 51 33.71 6.43 -5.81
N ILE A 52 32.90 7.17 -6.57
CA ILE A 52 31.80 6.60 -7.36
C ILE A 52 32.33 5.59 -8.40
N LEU A 53 33.45 5.92 -9.05
CA LEU A 53 34.09 5.05 -10.03
C LEU A 53 34.74 3.83 -9.36
N GLU A 54 35.38 4.01 -8.20
CA GLU A 54 35.94 2.91 -7.39
C GLU A 54 34.86 1.91 -6.95
N LEU A 55 33.67 2.41 -6.60
CA LEU A 55 32.53 1.57 -6.21
C LEU A 55 31.82 0.91 -7.41
N GLY A 56 32.18 1.26 -8.65
CA GLY A 56 31.60 0.70 -9.87
C GLY A 56 30.14 1.12 -10.10
N LEU A 57 29.70 2.24 -9.52
CA LEU A 57 28.32 2.72 -9.64
C LEU A 57 28.18 3.67 -10.85
N ALA A 58 27.35 3.30 -11.81
CA ALA A 58 26.98 4.18 -12.93
C ALA A 58 25.90 5.18 -12.48
N LEU A 59 26.32 6.35 -11.98
CA LEU A 59 25.43 7.41 -11.52
C LEU A 59 25.18 8.49 -12.59
N SER A 60 23.94 8.96 -12.70
CA SER A 60 23.58 10.11 -13.56
C SER A 60 24.07 11.42 -12.97
N GLY A 61 24.26 12.45 -13.82
CA GLY A 61 24.69 13.79 -13.40
C GLY A 61 23.78 14.46 -12.35
N GLU A 62 22.48 14.15 -12.35
CA GLU A 62 21.55 14.66 -11.33
C GLU A 62 21.82 14.05 -9.94
N ALA A 63 22.14 12.76 -9.90
CA ALA A 63 22.45 12.06 -8.65
C ALA A 63 23.77 12.54 -8.06
N THR A 64 24.78 12.83 -8.90
CA THR A 64 26.03 13.45 -8.45
C THR A 64 25.81 14.85 -7.90
N GLN A 65 25.00 15.68 -8.58
CA GLN A 65 24.63 17.01 -8.06
C GLN A 65 23.87 16.93 -6.73
N ALA A 66 22.98 15.92 -6.58
CA ALA A 66 22.28 15.72 -5.32
C ALA A 66 23.24 15.33 -4.19
N LEU A 67 24.23 14.47 -4.44
CA LEU A 67 25.25 14.09 -3.45
C LEU A 67 26.11 15.27 -3.02
N GLU A 68 26.42 16.21 -3.93
CA GLU A 68 27.15 17.44 -3.61
C GLU A 68 26.39 18.37 -2.64
N THR A 69 25.07 18.18 -2.46
CA THR A 69 24.29 18.93 -1.47
C THR A 69 24.49 18.42 -0.04
N LEU A 70 25.01 17.20 0.13
CA LEU A 70 25.28 16.60 1.43
C LEU A 70 26.72 16.87 1.90
N PRO A 71 26.97 16.85 3.23
CA PRO A 71 28.32 16.74 3.76
C PRO A 71 29.03 15.51 3.20
N GLN A 72 30.35 15.62 2.94
CA GLN A 72 31.13 14.57 2.28
C GLN A 72 31.06 13.22 3.02
N GLU A 73 31.13 13.24 4.35
CA GLU A 73 31.03 12.05 5.19
C GLU A 73 29.69 11.31 4.99
N HIS A 74 28.59 12.06 4.89
CA HIS A 74 27.24 11.53 4.70
C HIS A 74 27.05 10.99 3.27
N ALA A 75 27.66 11.64 2.28
CA ALA A 75 27.62 11.18 0.90
C ALA A 75 28.35 9.83 0.74
N TRP A 76 29.46 9.62 1.46
CA TRP A 76 30.19 8.35 1.44
C TRP A 76 29.39 7.21 2.09
N GLU A 77 28.79 7.45 3.26
CA GLU A 77 27.92 6.47 3.92
C GLU A 77 26.75 6.05 3.00
N LEU A 78 26.09 7.02 2.38
CA LEU A 78 24.99 6.76 1.45
C LEU A 78 25.45 5.95 0.23
N LEU A 79 26.64 6.23 -0.32
CA LEU A 79 27.20 5.49 -1.45
C LEU A 79 27.50 4.03 -1.10
N ASP A 80 28.04 3.75 0.09
CA ASP A 80 28.31 2.39 0.55
C ASP A 80 27.01 1.59 0.75
N VAL A 81 25.96 2.22 1.30
CA VAL A 81 24.63 1.61 1.42
C VAL A 81 24.02 1.32 0.05
N VAL A 82 24.15 2.25 -0.89
CA VAL A 82 23.66 2.07 -2.27
C VAL A 82 24.39 0.93 -2.97
N LYS A 83 25.71 0.83 -2.82
CA LYS A 83 26.50 -0.29 -3.36
C LYS A 83 26.01 -1.63 -2.83
N SER A 84 25.89 -1.76 -1.51
CA SER A 84 25.40 -2.99 -0.87
C SER A 84 24.00 -3.39 -1.37
N LYS A 85 23.10 -2.41 -1.54
CA LYS A 85 21.75 -2.66 -2.08
C LYS A 85 21.75 -2.98 -3.57
N ALA A 86 22.64 -2.39 -4.35
CA ALA A 86 22.76 -2.67 -5.79
C ALA A 86 23.29 -4.07 -6.03
N GLU A 87 24.37 -4.47 -5.35
CA GLU A 87 24.93 -5.82 -5.41
C GLU A 87 23.93 -6.87 -4.90
N GLY A 88 23.15 -6.51 -3.88
CA GLY A 88 22.07 -7.34 -3.37
C GLY A 88 20.83 -7.46 -4.27
N GLY A 89 20.79 -6.78 -5.42
CA GLY A 89 19.68 -6.79 -6.37
C GLY A 89 18.41 -6.07 -5.89
N HIS A 90 18.48 -5.33 -4.77
CA HIS A 90 17.32 -4.64 -4.18
C HIS A 90 16.97 -3.34 -4.90
N ILE A 91 17.93 -2.74 -5.58
CA ILE A 91 17.75 -1.51 -6.36
C ILE A 91 18.15 -1.74 -7.81
N LYS A 92 17.23 -1.42 -8.72
CA LYS A 92 17.46 -1.55 -10.18
C LYS A 92 18.14 -0.31 -10.78
N ASN A 93 17.98 0.84 -10.14
CA ASN A 93 18.54 2.11 -10.60
C ASN A 93 19.09 2.90 -9.40
N PRO A 94 20.43 2.87 -9.19
CA PRO A 94 21.04 3.54 -8.04
C PRO A 94 20.88 5.06 -8.08
N SER A 95 20.92 5.67 -9.28
CA SER A 95 20.76 7.12 -9.46
C SER A 95 19.43 7.62 -8.91
N ASN A 96 18.33 6.97 -9.29
CA ASN A 96 17.00 7.36 -8.83
C ASN A 96 16.82 7.15 -7.31
N TYR A 97 17.41 6.09 -6.76
CA TYR A 97 17.36 5.82 -5.33
C TYR A 97 18.06 6.93 -4.52
N ILE A 98 19.23 7.40 -4.97
CA ILE A 98 19.98 8.48 -4.33
C ILE A 98 19.15 9.77 -4.34
N CYS A 99 18.68 10.21 -5.52
CA CYS A 99 17.86 11.42 -5.63
C CYS A 99 16.63 11.37 -4.72
N ALA A 100 15.91 10.24 -4.70
CA ALA A 100 14.74 10.06 -3.86
C ALA A 100 15.06 10.04 -2.35
N THR A 101 16.22 9.49 -1.96
CA THR A 101 16.64 9.42 -0.56
C THR A 101 17.03 10.80 -0.03
N ILE A 102 17.78 11.57 -0.82
CA ILE A 102 18.18 12.94 -0.48
C ILE A 102 16.96 13.86 -0.44
N ALA A 103 16.05 13.76 -1.43
CA ALA A 103 14.82 14.55 -1.47
C ALA A 103 13.88 14.28 -0.27
N ARG A 104 13.97 13.10 0.36
CA ARG A 104 13.21 12.75 1.57
C ARG A 104 13.83 13.28 2.87
N GLY A 105 15.01 13.92 2.78
CA GLY A 105 15.78 14.35 3.94
C GLY A 105 16.57 13.18 4.51
N TYR A 106 17.65 12.80 3.83
CA TYR A 106 18.59 11.79 4.33
C TYR A 106 19.11 12.19 5.72
N VAL A 107 19.07 11.24 6.67
CA VAL A 107 19.61 11.38 8.03
C VAL A 107 20.70 10.33 8.19
N PRO A 108 21.95 10.73 8.48
CA PRO A 108 23.08 9.80 8.63
C PRO A 108 22.88 8.89 9.84
N GLN A 109 23.44 7.68 9.77
CA GLN A 109 23.25 6.67 10.80
C GLN A 109 23.98 7.04 12.12
N ALA A 110 25.03 7.86 12.04
CA ALA A 110 25.80 8.35 13.17
C ALA A 110 24.99 9.26 14.13
N ASP A 111 24.00 10.00 13.63
CA ASP A 111 23.18 10.93 14.42
C ASP A 111 21.98 10.26 15.12
N GLY A 112 22.02 8.92 15.28
CA GLY A 112 21.01 8.18 16.05
C GLY A 112 19.71 7.89 15.29
N GLY A 113 19.68 8.07 13.97
CA GLY A 113 18.55 7.72 13.13
C GLY A 113 18.70 6.31 12.54
N ALA A 114 18.26 5.27 13.26
CA ALA A 114 18.13 3.93 12.69
C ALA A 114 17.05 3.91 11.59
N MET A 115 17.42 4.26 10.35
CA MET A 115 16.61 4.06 9.17
C MET A 115 16.60 2.58 8.78
N THR A 116 15.86 1.76 9.54
CA THR A 116 15.12 0.68 8.88
C THR A 116 14.05 1.38 8.03
N ALA A 117 14.25 1.41 6.71
CA ALA A 117 13.30 2.00 5.77
C ALA A 117 12.02 1.15 5.71
N SER A 118 11.23 1.18 6.79
CA SER A 118 9.80 0.89 6.77
C SER A 118 9.10 2.19 6.39
N ILE A 119 8.39 2.16 5.28
CA ILE A 119 7.62 3.29 4.74
C ILE A 119 6.55 3.68 5.76
N ALA A 120 6.87 4.63 6.66
CA ALA A 120 5.95 5.26 7.59
C ALA A 120 5.78 6.75 7.21
N ARG A 121 4.85 6.97 6.29
CA ARG A 121 3.79 8.00 6.31
C ARG A 121 4.01 9.25 7.19
N ALA A 122 4.32 10.37 6.55
CA ALA A 122 4.19 11.71 7.13
C ALA A 122 2.75 12.27 6.98
N GLY A 123 2.27 12.98 8.02
CA GLY A 123 1.31 14.07 7.87
C GLY A 123 -0.03 13.94 8.61
N GLY A 124 -0.05 14.20 9.91
CA GLY A 124 -1.24 14.55 10.68
C GLY A 124 -0.97 15.77 11.55
N ALA A 125 -1.56 16.91 11.19
CA ALA A 125 -1.47 18.18 11.91
C ALA A 125 -2.30 18.14 13.20
N VAL A 126 -1.76 18.67 14.29
CA VAL A 126 -2.42 18.82 15.59
C VAL A 126 -3.04 20.22 15.70
N PRO A 127 -4.29 20.39 16.17
CA PRO A 127 -4.93 21.70 16.33
C PRO A 127 -4.51 22.41 17.63
N PRO A 128 -4.65 23.75 17.72
CA PRO A 128 -4.21 24.52 18.87
C PRO A 128 -5.26 24.53 19.99
N THR A 129 -4.82 24.33 21.23
CA THR A 129 -5.57 24.63 22.45
C THR A 129 -4.89 25.76 23.22
N HIS A 130 -5.55 26.91 23.30
CA HIS A 130 -5.47 27.84 24.45
C HIS A 130 -6.36 27.27 25.58
N PRO A 131 -6.16 27.57 26.89
CA PRO A 131 -5.84 28.88 27.51
C PRO A 131 -4.69 28.81 28.55
N GLY A 132 -3.95 29.88 28.84
CA GLY A 132 -4.34 30.98 29.72
C GLY A 132 -3.62 30.87 31.09
N GLY A 133 -2.82 31.87 31.47
CA GLY A 133 -2.36 32.07 32.86
C GLY A 133 -0.85 32.17 33.07
N LEU A 134 -0.31 33.40 33.02
CA LEU A 134 0.85 33.85 33.80
C LEU A 134 0.42 34.01 35.28
N PRO A 135 1.30 33.99 36.31
CA PRO A 135 2.52 34.82 36.36
C PRO A 135 3.76 34.30 37.14
N ASN A 136 4.88 34.96 36.87
CA ASN A 136 6.03 35.29 37.72
C ASN A 136 6.51 34.30 38.80
N GLY A 137 7.75 33.82 38.61
CA GLY A 137 8.53 33.19 39.67
C GLY A 137 10.00 33.07 39.30
N THR A 138 10.75 34.15 39.50
CA THR A 138 12.22 34.15 39.60
C THR A 138 12.67 33.14 40.66
N GLY A 139 13.46 32.13 40.28
CA GLY A 139 13.96 31.12 41.20
C GLY A 139 15.22 30.44 40.68
N LEU A 140 16.37 31.05 41.01
CA LEU A 140 17.68 30.40 41.02
C LEU A 140 17.61 29.11 41.85
N VAL A 141 17.76 27.94 41.23
CA VAL A 141 18.13 26.71 41.95
C VAL A 141 19.21 25.94 41.19
N ARG A 142 20.39 26.00 41.81
CA ARG A 142 21.53 25.08 41.80
C ARG A 142 21.36 23.74 41.04
N ARG A 143 22.33 23.54 40.14
CA ARG A 143 23.00 22.25 39.87
C ARG A 143 23.14 21.40 41.15
N ARG A 144 22.55 20.22 41.18
CA ARG A 144 22.98 19.09 42.03
C ARG A 144 22.74 17.79 41.26
N GLY A 145 23.73 16.90 41.33
CA GLY A 145 23.96 15.80 40.40
C GLY A 145 22.88 14.72 40.37
N ALA A 146 22.84 14.05 39.23
CA ALA A 146 22.13 12.82 38.97
C ALA A 146 23.15 11.87 38.36
N ASP A 147 23.84 11.09 39.21
CA ASP A 147 24.81 10.07 38.81
C ASP A 147 24.81 8.86 39.75
N GLU A 148 23.69 8.55 40.41
CA GLU A 148 23.63 7.43 41.38
C GLU A 148 22.24 6.76 41.43
N THR A 149 21.74 6.24 40.30
CA THR A 149 20.57 5.33 40.29
C THR A 149 20.61 4.24 39.21
N SER A 150 21.78 3.89 38.67
CA SER A 150 21.89 2.91 37.56
C SER A 150 22.14 1.45 37.99
N ASP A 151 22.74 1.21 39.17
CA ASP A 151 23.21 -0.14 39.51
C ASP A 151 22.14 -1.02 40.20
N ASP A 152 21.17 -0.44 40.93
CA ASP A 152 20.16 -1.23 41.65
C ASP A 152 19.08 -1.82 40.74
N LEU A 153 18.77 -1.18 39.60
CA LEU A 153 17.84 -1.74 38.61
C LEU A 153 18.47 -2.90 37.82
N GLN A 154 19.78 -2.85 37.61
CA GLN A 154 20.54 -3.91 36.95
C GLN A 154 20.61 -5.17 37.85
N ALA A 155 20.76 -4.99 39.17
CA ALA A 155 20.74 -6.08 40.15
C ALA A 155 19.34 -6.71 40.33
N TYR A 156 18.26 -5.92 40.22
CA TYR A 156 16.90 -6.47 40.31
C TYR A 156 16.50 -7.26 39.05
N LEU A 157 16.96 -6.85 37.86
CA LEU A 157 16.76 -7.61 36.61
C LEU A 157 17.62 -8.89 36.55
N ALA A 158 18.79 -8.91 37.20
CA ALA A 158 19.59 -10.12 37.35
C ALA A 158 18.98 -11.15 38.32
N SER A 159 18.04 -10.74 39.18
CA SER A 159 17.38 -11.61 40.16
C SER A 159 16.11 -12.29 39.63
N THR A 160 15.61 -11.92 38.45
CA THR A 160 14.29 -12.35 37.97
C THR A 160 14.37 -13.47 36.94
N GLY A 161 14.63 -14.72 37.36
CA GLY A 161 14.28 -15.96 36.62
C GLY A 161 14.73 -16.12 35.15
N PHE A 162 15.48 -15.17 34.60
CA PHE A 162 15.92 -15.17 33.19
C PHE A 162 16.96 -16.26 32.95
N ASP A 163 17.78 -16.55 33.95
CA ASP A 163 18.78 -17.63 33.88
C ASP A 163 18.11 -19.00 33.76
N ASP A 164 17.02 -19.25 34.49
CA ASP A 164 16.27 -20.50 34.37
C ASP A 164 15.57 -20.64 33.02
N ALA A 165 14.97 -19.56 32.52
CA ALA A 165 14.36 -19.54 31.18
C ALA A 165 15.41 -19.75 30.08
N ALA A 166 16.59 -19.16 30.21
CA ALA A 166 17.71 -19.34 29.30
C ALA A 166 18.23 -20.78 29.33
N ASN A 167 18.37 -21.38 30.51
CA ASN A 167 18.75 -22.78 30.66
C ASN A 167 17.71 -23.74 30.05
N GLN A 168 16.41 -23.46 30.24
CA GLN A 168 15.33 -24.24 29.61
C GLN A 168 15.33 -24.12 28.08
N LEU A 169 15.56 -22.92 27.56
CA LEU A 169 15.65 -22.68 26.12
C LEU A 169 16.86 -23.40 25.51
N LEU A 170 18.03 -23.35 26.17
CA LEU A 170 19.23 -24.07 25.75
C LEU A 170 19.05 -25.59 25.77
N ALA A 171 18.32 -26.11 26.75
CA ALA A 171 17.97 -27.53 26.83
C ALA A 171 16.83 -27.95 25.87
N SER A 172 16.15 -27.00 25.23
CA SER A 172 15.01 -27.28 24.36
C SER A 172 15.41 -28.00 23.08
N LYS A 173 14.52 -28.87 22.58
CA LYS A 173 14.72 -29.59 21.30
C LYS A 173 14.90 -28.64 20.13
N GLY A 174 14.19 -27.51 20.13
CA GLY A 174 14.29 -26.49 19.09
C GLY A 174 15.68 -25.86 19.00
N MET A 175 16.32 -25.59 20.14
CA MET A 175 17.68 -25.03 20.17
C MET A 175 18.73 -26.03 19.66
N ILE A 176 18.63 -27.31 20.07
CA ILE A 176 19.51 -28.37 19.57
C ILE A 176 19.37 -28.53 18.05
N LYS A 177 18.13 -28.55 17.53
CA LYS A 177 17.85 -28.66 16.08
C LYS A 177 18.37 -27.43 15.32
N ALA A 178 18.22 -26.23 15.88
CA ALA A 178 18.77 -25.01 15.29
C ALA A 178 20.31 -25.06 15.23
N GLN A 179 20.99 -25.50 16.29
CA GLN A 179 22.44 -25.65 16.28
C GLN A 179 22.91 -26.70 15.26
N GLN A 180 22.20 -27.82 15.16
CA GLN A 180 22.46 -28.85 14.14
C GLN A 180 22.27 -28.34 12.71
N ALA A 181 21.34 -27.40 12.51
CA ALA A 181 21.13 -26.73 11.23
C ALA A 181 22.18 -25.63 10.94
N GLY A 182 23.17 -25.44 11.81
CA GLY A 182 24.21 -24.41 11.66
C GLY A 182 23.69 -22.98 11.84
N LEU A 183 22.61 -22.81 12.58
CA LEU A 183 21.93 -21.53 12.77
C LEU A 183 22.68 -20.68 13.81
N SER A 184 23.24 -19.55 13.39
CA SER A 184 23.87 -18.57 14.28
C SER A 184 22.84 -17.52 14.70
N LEU A 185 22.56 -17.43 16.00
CA LEU A 185 21.59 -16.51 16.58
C LEU A 185 22.28 -15.32 17.24
N ASN A 186 21.84 -14.11 16.91
CA ASN A 186 22.30 -12.88 17.57
C ASN A 186 21.66 -12.73 18.96
N ASP A 187 22.30 -11.96 19.85
CA ASP A 187 21.82 -11.71 21.21
C ASP A 187 20.39 -11.17 21.27
N ASP A 188 20.01 -10.32 20.31
CA ASP A 188 18.66 -9.76 20.22
C ASP A 188 17.60 -10.83 19.90
N ALA A 189 17.97 -11.82 19.08
CA ALA A 189 17.08 -12.95 18.79
C ALA A 189 16.92 -13.86 20.01
N VAL A 190 18.01 -14.10 20.76
CA VAL A 190 17.96 -14.86 22.03
C VAL A 190 17.10 -14.13 23.05
N LYS A 191 17.29 -12.80 23.21
CA LYS A 191 16.43 -11.98 24.08
C LYS A 191 14.97 -12.05 23.67
N ALA A 192 14.66 -11.96 22.37
CA ALA A 192 13.28 -12.09 21.88
C ALA A 192 12.68 -13.47 22.20
N LEU A 193 13.45 -14.55 22.08
CA LEU A 193 13.01 -15.90 22.42
C LEU A 193 12.71 -16.07 23.92
N LEU A 194 13.45 -15.39 24.80
CA LEU A 194 13.20 -15.41 26.25
C LEU A 194 11.89 -14.73 26.66
N HIS A 195 11.28 -13.91 25.78
CA HIS A 195 9.95 -13.34 26.01
C HIS A 195 8.81 -14.29 25.65
N LEU A 196 9.10 -15.42 25.00
CA LEU A 196 8.12 -16.45 24.65
C LEU A 196 8.17 -17.61 25.66
N PRO A 197 7.05 -18.32 25.86
CA PRO A 197 7.08 -19.62 26.54
C PRO A 197 8.07 -20.58 25.84
N PRO A 198 8.83 -21.39 26.59
CA PRO A 198 9.89 -22.23 26.03
C PRO A 198 9.38 -23.23 24.99
N GLU A 199 8.14 -23.67 25.11
CA GLU A 199 7.47 -24.56 24.14
C GLU A 199 7.28 -23.85 22.79
N HIS A 200 6.84 -22.58 22.82
CA HIS A 200 6.61 -21.78 21.62
C HIS A 200 7.93 -21.37 20.96
N ALA A 201 8.94 -21.02 21.78
CA ALA A 201 10.27 -20.72 21.30
C ALA A 201 10.90 -21.92 20.58
N ALA A 202 10.72 -23.14 21.11
CA ALA A 202 11.17 -24.37 20.47
C ALA A 202 10.50 -24.58 19.10
N GLU A 203 9.16 -24.46 19.01
CA GLU A 203 8.44 -24.61 17.73
C GLU A 203 8.88 -23.56 16.69
N LEU A 204 9.08 -22.31 17.11
CA LEU A 204 9.59 -21.26 16.23
C LEU A 204 11.00 -21.60 15.70
N LEU A 205 11.90 -22.07 16.58
CA LEU A 205 13.25 -22.48 16.19
C LEU A 205 13.25 -23.67 15.22
N GLU A 206 12.37 -24.66 15.41
CA GLU A 206 12.25 -25.79 14.49
C GLU A 206 11.80 -25.34 13.09
N ASN A 207 10.81 -24.43 13.03
CA ASN A 207 10.34 -23.84 11.77
C ASN A 207 11.42 -23.02 11.05
N VAL A 208 12.26 -22.31 11.81
CA VAL A 208 13.36 -21.51 11.27
C VAL A 208 14.50 -22.41 10.80
N ALA A 209 14.80 -23.49 11.53
CA ALA A 209 15.78 -24.50 11.13
C ALA A 209 15.43 -25.16 9.80
N GLU A 210 14.14 -25.46 9.55
CA GLU A 210 13.68 -26.01 8.28
C GLU A 210 13.80 -25.04 7.11
N LYS A 211 13.72 -23.74 7.38
CA LYS A 211 13.75 -22.67 6.38
C LYS A 211 15.08 -21.91 6.34
N CYS A 212 16.10 -22.38 7.06
CA CYS A 212 17.33 -21.61 7.28
C CYS A 212 18.06 -21.30 5.97
N SER A 213 17.99 -22.20 4.97
CA SER A 213 18.57 -22.01 3.64
C SER A 213 17.82 -21.01 2.76
N MET A 214 16.54 -20.76 3.05
CA MET A 214 15.71 -19.78 2.33
C MET A 214 15.75 -18.40 2.97
N LEU A 215 16.03 -18.32 4.27
CA LEU A 215 16.07 -17.08 5.03
C LEU A 215 17.43 -16.41 4.89
N ARG A 216 17.42 -15.15 4.47
CA ARG A 216 18.65 -14.35 4.31
C ARG A 216 19.30 -14.00 5.66
N ASP A 217 18.47 -13.80 6.69
CA ASP A 217 18.89 -13.53 8.06
C ASP A 217 17.89 -14.20 9.03
N PRO A 218 18.23 -15.35 9.62
CA PRO A 218 17.33 -16.06 10.51
C PRO A 218 17.12 -15.32 11.85
N SER A 219 18.13 -14.59 12.34
CA SER A 219 18.05 -13.85 13.61
C SER A 219 17.01 -12.73 13.52
N ASN A 220 17.09 -11.92 12.47
CA ASN A 220 16.12 -10.85 12.24
C ASN A 220 14.71 -11.39 11.98
N TYR A 221 14.59 -12.54 11.30
CA TYR A 221 13.29 -13.20 11.11
C TYR A 221 12.64 -13.58 12.45
N ILE A 222 13.41 -14.13 13.39
CA ILE A 222 12.92 -14.48 14.73
C ILE A 222 12.43 -13.23 15.47
N VAL A 223 13.25 -12.18 15.56
CA VAL A 223 12.87 -10.92 16.25
C VAL A 223 11.59 -10.33 15.66
N ALA A 224 11.50 -10.26 14.33
CA ALA A 224 10.30 -9.74 13.66
C ALA A 224 9.07 -10.62 13.87
N THR A 225 9.24 -11.94 13.99
CA THR A 225 8.14 -12.88 14.23
C THR A 225 7.63 -12.79 15.66
N VAL A 226 8.54 -12.71 16.65
CA VAL A 226 8.16 -12.49 18.06
C VAL A 226 7.46 -11.14 18.23
N ALA A 227 7.99 -10.07 17.66
CA ALA A 227 7.42 -8.73 17.75
C ALA A 227 6.01 -8.62 17.14
N ARG A 228 5.67 -9.47 16.16
CA ARG A 228 4.33 -9.56 15.57
C ARG A 228 3.34 -10.38 16.39
N GLY A 229 3.81 -11.04 17.45
CA GLY A 229 3.01 -11.98 18.25
C GLY A 229 2.99 -13.36 17.60
N PHE A 230 4.01 -14.16 17.86
CA PHE A 230 4.08 -15.54 17.37
C PHE A 230 2.86 -16.35 17.84
N VAL A 231 2.16 -17.00 16.89
CA VAL A 231 1.04 -17.90 17.17
C VAL A 231 1.50 -19.33 16.85
N PRO A 232 1.58 -20.23 17.86
CA PRO A 232 1.92 -21.64 17.67
C PRO A 232 1.01 -22.28 16.63
N LYS A 233 1.58 -23.03 15.68
CA LYS A 233 0.80 -23.70 14.63
C LYS A 233 0.12 -24.95 15.18
N ALA A 234 0.67 -25.52 16.26
CA ALA A 234 0.07 -26.59 17.02
C ALA A 234 -0.77 -26.02 18.18
N GLY A 235 -2.02 -25.65 17.90
CA GLY A 235 -3.03 -25.59 18.96
C GLY A 235 -3.08 -26.96 19.67
N PRO A 236 -3.13 -27.01 21.01
CA PRO A 236 -3.02 -28.26 21.75
C PRO A 236 -4.27 -29.12 21.55
N LEU A 237 -4.21 -30.07 20.61
CA LEU A 237 -5.18 -31.17 20.52
C LEU A 237 -4.74 -32.40 21.34
N THR A 238 -3.66 -32.31 22.11
CA THR A 238 -3.16 -33.41 22.93
C THR A 238 -3.22 -33.08 24.41
N MET A 239 -4.43 -33.07 24.99
CA MET A 239 -4.68 -33.43 26.40
C MET A 239 -6.12 -33.93 26.58
N ALA A 240 -6.41 -35.15 26.11
CA ALA A 240 -7.54 -35.95 26.59
C ALA A 240 -7.36 -37.44 26.25
N ALA A 241 -6.26 -38.06 26.67
CA ALA A 241 -6.15 -39.52 26.63
C ALA A 241 -5.10 -40.03 27.63
N GLN A 242 -5.39 -39.95 28.92
CA GLN A 242 -4.91 -40.95 29.88
C GLN A 242 -5.80 -41.01 31.12
N ALA A 243 -6.12 -42.25 31.49
CA ALA A 243 -6.74 -42.73 32.73
C ALA A 243 -8.28 -42.68 32.86
N ALA A 244 -8.94 -43.70 32.30
CA ALA A 244 -9.93 -44.49 33.05
C ALA A 244 -10.05 -45.90 32.45
N VAL A 245 -9.22 -46.81 32.94
CA VAL A 245 -9.41 -48.26 32.80
C VAL A 245 -10.58 -48.65 33.70
N GLY A 246 -11.63 -49.23 33.11
CA GLY A 246 -12.73 -49.86 33.83
C GLY A 246 -13.23 -51.08 33.04
N PRO A 247 -13.18 -52.30 33.60
CA PRO A 247 -13.73 -53.50 32.97
C PRO A 247 -15.16 -53.79 33.49
N GLY A 248 -16.08 -54.10 32.58
CA GLY A 248 -17.43 -54.62 32.89
C GLY A 248 -18.27 -54.63 31.61
N SER A 249 -18.42 -55.74 30.88
CA SER A 249 -19.14 -56.99 31.18
C SER A 249 -20.65 -56.82 31.39
N GLY A 250 -21.41 -57.28 30.39
CA GLY A 250 -22.73 -57.89 30.57
C GLY A 250 -23.96 -57.02 30.30
N GLY A 251 -24.88 -57.54 29.48
CA GLY A 251 -26.29 -57.15 29.58
C GLY A 251 -27.04 -56.98 28.27
N ALA A 252 -27.29 -58.07 27.57
CA ALA A 252 -28.30 -58.12 26.51
C ALA A 252 -29.72 -57.95 27.11
N VAL A 253 -30.55 -57.13 26.47
CA VAL A 253 -32.01 -57.22 26.56
C VAL A 253 -32.62 -56.94 25.18
N PRO A 254 -33.49 -57.83 24.65
CA PRO A 254 -34.20 -57.60 23.41
C PRO A 254 -35.48 -56.81 23.71
N VAL A 255 -35.58 -55.58 23.19
CA VAL A 255 -36.83 -54.81 23.24
C VAL A 255 -37.50 -54.86 21.87
N VAL A 256 -38.69 -55.45 21.90
CA VAL A 256 -39.62 -55.68 20.80
C VAL A 256 -40.13 -54.35 20.23
N VAL A 257 -40.12 -54.29 18.90
CA VAL A 257 -40.60 -53.21 18.05
C VAL A 257 -42.14 -53.19 18.02
N PRO A 258 -42.82 -52.04 18.20
CA PRO A 258 -44.14 -51.83 17.61
C PRO A 258 -43.99 -50.98 16.34
N ALA A 259 -44.43 -51.55 15.24
CA ALA A 259 -44.54 -50.91 13.93
C ALA A 259 -45.43 -49.66 14.02
N LEU A 260 -44.81 -48.49 13.94
CA LEU A 260 -45.47 -47.21 13.72
C LEU A 260 -44.98 -46.63 12.39
N ARG A 261 -45.97 -46.25 11.59
CA ARG A 261 -45.91 -45.69 10.23
C ARG A 261 -44.69 -44.78 9.99
N PRO A 262 -44.06 -44.86 8.79
CA PRO A 262 -43.03 -43.91 8.39
C PRO A 262 -43.68 -42.54 8.17
N ALA A 263 -43.64 -41.69 9.20
CA ALA A 263 -43.73 -40.25 9.01
C ALA A 263 -42.50 -39.81 8.19
N PRO A 264 -42.65 -38.87 7.25
CA PRO A 264 -41.50 -38.33 6.53
C PRO A 264 -40.55 -37.75 7.57
N LEU A 265 -39.34 -38.30 7.61
CA LEU A 265 -38.24 -37.78 8.40
C LEU A 265 -38.09 -36.29 8.04
N GLN A 266 -38.56 -35.42 8.93
CA GLN A 266 -38.12 -34.04 8.98
C GLN A 266 -36.62 -34.11 9.22
N THR A 267 -35.88 -33.94 8.12
CA THR A 267 -34.49 -33.52 8.15
C THR A 267 -34.45 -32.28 9.05
N GLY A 268 -33.94 -32.46 10.27
CA GLY A 268 -33.76 -31.36 11.20
C GLY A 268 -32.97 -30.25 10.52
N PRO A 269 -33.19 -28.97 10.89
CA PRO A 269 -32.47 -27.85 10.30
C PRO A 269 -30.98 -28.00 10.60
N THR A 270 -30.21 -28.56 9.67
CA THR A 270 -28.75 -28.73 9.75
C THR A 270 -28.00 -27.41 9.58
N SER A 271 -28.70 -26.29 9.55
CA SER A 271 -28.11 -24.97 9.36
C SER A 271 -28.40 -24.13 10.60
N LEU A 272 -27.39 -23.96 11.45
CA LEU A 272 -27.37 -22.97 12.55
C LEU A 272 -27.39 -21.51 12.03
N VAL A 273 -27.64 -21.34 10.73
CA VAL A 273 -27.62 -20.09 10.00
C VAL A 273 -29.04 -19.50 10.07
N PRO A 274 -29.23 -18.35 10.74
CA PRO A 274 -30.53 -17.70 10.81
C PRO A 274 -31.05 -17.39 9.40
N PRO A 275 -32.36 -17.55 9.13
CA PRO A 275 -32.94 -17.22 7.82
C PRO A 275 -32.84 -15.73 7.47
N ASP A 276 -32.60 -14.87 8.48
CA ASP A 276 -32.65 -13.41 8.35
C ASP A 276 -31.26 -12.78 8.11
N LEU A 277 -30.30 -13.53 7.58
CA LEU A 277 -28.98 -12.97 7.28
C LEU A 277 -29.07 -11.95 6.16
N THR A 278 -28.47 -10.79 6.40
CA THR A 278 -28.30 -9.80 5.34
C THR A 278 -27.38 -10.35 4.25
N PRO A 279 -27.50 -9.89 3.00
CA PRO A 279 -26.65 -10.38 1.90
C PRO A 279 -25.15 -10.25 2.17
N VAL A 280 -24.73 -9.23 2.93
CA VAL A 280 -23.34 -9.04 3.36
C VAL A 280 -22.92 -10.13 4.35
N GLU A 281 -23.74 -10.45 5.35
CA GLU A 281 -23.44 -11.49 6.33
C GLU A 281 -23.41 -12.88 5.68
N SER A 282 -24.39 -13.18 4.82
CA SER A 282 -24.41 -14.43 4.05
C SER A 282 -23.13 -14.59 3.24
N ARG A 283 -22.64 -13.52 2.61
CA ARG A 283 -21.40 -13.57 1.83
C ARG A 283 -20.16 -13.79 2.68
N VAL A 284 -20.10 -13.18 3.87
CA VAL A 284 -18.99 -13.37 4.82
C VAL A 284 -18.96 -14.81 5.34
N VAL A 285 -20.11 -15.40 5.67
CA VAL A 285 -20.21 -16.80 6.10
C VAL A 285 -19.71 -17.75 5.01
N GLU A 286 -20.11 -17.51 3.76
CA GLU A 286 -19.66 -18.29 2.60
C GLU A 286 -18.14 -18.18 2.40
N MET A 287 -17.57 -16.97 2.47
CA MET A 287 -16.11 -16.76 2.35
C MET A 287 -15.32 -17.40 3.47
N ASN A 288 -15.84 -17.39 4.71
CA ASN A 288 -15.21 -18.08 5.85
C ASN A 288 -15.26 -19.61 5.66
N ALA A 289 -16.30 -20.15 5.04
CA ALA A 289 -16.40 -21.58 4.73
C ALA A 289 -15.42 -22.03 3.62
N MET A 290 -15.01 -21.12 2.73
CA MET A 290 -14.04 -21.41 1.65
C MET A 290 -12.58 -21.44 2.11
N ASP A 291 -12.28 -20.97 3.33
CA ASP A 291 -10.93 -20.92 3.91
C ASP A 291 -9.84 -20.28 3.01
N LEU A 292 -10.17 -19.16 2.36
CA LEU A 292 -9.27 -18.52 1.37
C LEU A 292 -7.99 -17.91 1.97
N TRP A 293 -7.94 -17.69 3.30
CA TRP A 293 -6.83 -17.01 3.98
C TRP A 293 -6.16 -17.87 5.05
N SER A 294 -6.01 -19.18 4.78
CA SER A 294 -5.23 -20.10 5.62
C SER A 294 -5.71 -20.15 7.08
N GLY A 295 -7.01 -20.28 7.28
CA GLY A 295 -7.65 -20.39 8.59
C GLY A 295 -7.97 -19.06 9.25
N GLN A 296 -7.79 -17.92 8.57
CA GLN A 296 -8.18 -16.60 9.10
C GLN A 296 -9.61 -16.23 8.68
N PRO A 297 -10.61 -16.43 9.56
CA PRO A 297 -11.96 -15.96 9.28
C PRO A 297 -12.04 -14.43 9.38
N ILE A 298 -13.02 -13.87 8.66
CA ILE A 298 -13.47 -12.50 8.86
C ILE A 298 -14.17 -12.44 10.22
N ASN A 299 -13.65 -11.61 11.12
CA ASN A 299 -14.13 -11.48 12.49
C ASN A 299 -15.41 -10.62 12.59
N VAL A 300 -16.07 -10.70 13.74
CA VAL A 300 -17.32 -9.96 14.01
C VAL A 300 -17.12 -8.45 13.93
N GLU A 301 -15.98 -7.93 14.38
CA GLU A 301 -15.66 -6.50 14.29
C GLU A 301 -15.60 -5.99 12.85
N THR A 302 -14.98 -6.77 11.95
CA THR A 302 -14.91 -6.45 10.52
C THR A 302 -16.29 -6.55 9.86
N LEU A 303 -17.13 -7.50 10.29
CA LEU A 303 -18.52 -7.58 9.86
C LEU A 303 -19.33 -6.34 10.29
N LEU A 304 -19.15 -5.87 11.52
CA LEU A 304 -19.76 -4.62 12.01
C LEU A 304 -19.25 -3.39 11.25
N ALA A 305 -17.96 -3.36 10.88
CA ALA A 305 -17.40 -2.32 10.02
C ALA A 305 -18.02 -2.32 8.62
N LEU A 306 -18.24 -3.49 8.02
CA LEU A 306 -18.91 -3.64 6.72
C LEU A 306 -20.35 -3.12 6.73
N ARG A 307 -21.07 -3.28 7.86
CA ARG A 307 -22.42 -2.69 8.03
C ARG A 307 -22.44 -1.17 8.04
N CYS A 308 -21.29 -0.51 8.25
CA CYS A 308 -21.19 0.94 8.23
C CYS A 308 -20.98 1.53 6.82
N VAL A 309 -21.07 0.70 5.78
CA VAL A 309 -20.88 1.04 4.37
C VAL A 309 -22.16 0.65 3.60
N PRO A 310 -22.54 1.38 2.52
CA PRO A 310 -23.64 0.96 1.67
C PRO A 310 -23.48 -0.49 1.20
N GLN A 311 -24.58 -1.25 1.21
CA GLN A 311 -24.59 -2.68 0.94
C GLN A 311 -23.88 -3.05 -0.37
N ASP A 312 -24.11 -2.29 -1.43
CA ASP A 312 -23.50 -2.54 -2.75
C ASP A 312 -21.96 -2.42 -2.71
N GLN A 313 -21.45 -1.41 -2.00
CA GLN A 313 -20.01 -1.19 -1.83
C GLN A 313 -19.37 -2.26 -0.95
N ALA A 314 -20.07 -2.73 0.09
CA ALA A 314 -19.62 -3.83 0.92
C ALA A 314 -19.52 -5.14 0.12
N LEU A 315 -20.53 -5.46 -0.71
CA LEU A 315 -20.53 -6.64 -1.58
C LEU A 315 -19.42 -6.55 -2.65
N GLN A 316 -19.21 -5.38 -3.26
CA GLN A 316 -18.09 -5.16 -4.19
C GLN A 316 -16.72 -5.34 -3.51
N LEU A 317 -16.56 -4.81 -2.30
CA LEU A 317 -15.34 -4.98 -1.51
C LEU A 317 -15.06 -6.46 -1.23
N LEU A 318 -16.09 -7.22 -0.81
CA LEU A 318 -15.98 -8.67 -0.56
C LEU A 318 -15.65 -9.46 -1.84
N SER A 319 -16.26 -9.11 -2.99
CA SER A 319 -15.92 -9.72 -4.28
C SER A 319 -14.47 -9.45 -4.68
N SER A 320 -13.98 -8.22 -4.47
CA SER A 320 -12.57 -7.87 -4.72
C SER A 320 -11.61 -8.61 -3.78
N LEU A 321 -12.03 -8.84 -2.53
CA LEU A 321 -11.26 -9.57 -1.54
C LEU A 321 -11.15 -11.04 -1.92
N GLU A 322 -12.25 -11.66 -2.34
CA GLU A 322 -12.28 -13.04 -2.83
C GLU A 322 -11.41 -13.24 -4.08
N ALA A 323 -11.51 -12.34 -5.06
CA ALA A 323 -10.68 -12.39 -6.26
C ALA A 323 -9.18 -12.34 -5.93
N LYS A 324 -8.81 -11.54 -4.92
CA LYS A 324 -7.43 -11.49 -4.40
C LYS A 324 -7.04 -12.74 -3.60
N GLY A 325 -7.98 -13.34 -2.88
CA GLY A 325 -7.76 -14.58 -2.14
C GLY A 325 -7.52 -15.80 -3.04
N ARG A 326 -8.18 -15.88 -4.20
CA ARG A 326 -8.05 -17.01 -5.14
C ARG A 326 -6.83 -16.92 -6.07
N GLY A 327 -6.28 -15.72 -6.29
CA GLY A 327 -5.23 -15.52 -7.28
C GLY A 327 -3.88 -16.12 -6.88
N LYS A 328 -3.50 -17.27 -7.48
CA LYS A 328 -2.12 -17.77 -7.45
C LYS A 328 -1.17 -16.72 -8.05
N GLY A 329 -0.56 -15.89 -7.22
CA GLY A 329 0.38 -14.83 -7.62
C GLY A 329 -0.13 -13.40 -7.48
N SER A 330 -1.37 -13.18 -7.03
CA SER A 330 -1.84 -11.86 -6.60
C SER A 330 -1.29 -11.54 -5.21
N VAL A 331 -1.15 -10.24 -4.89
CA VAL A 331 -0.67 -9.74 -3.58
C VAL A 331 -1.41 -10.47 -2.46
N THR A 332 -0.72 -11.38 -1.78
CA THR A 332 -1.30 -12.21 -0.73
C THR A 332 -1.73 -11.29 0.41
N ILE A 333 -3.03 -11.18 0.62
CA ILE A 333 -3.57 -10.41 1.74
C ILE A 333 -3.24 -11.19 3.00
N GLN A 334 -2.25 -10.70 3.77
CA GLN A 334 -1.77 -11.37 4.98
C GLN A 334 -2.81 -11.41 6.11
N ASN A 335 -3.69 -10.41 6.15
CA ASN A 335 -4.76 -10.31 7.14
C ASN A 335 -6.01 -9.69 6.48
N PRO A 336 -7.08 -10.49 6.23
CA PRO A 336 -8.28 -10.01 5.56
C PRO A 336 -9.02 -8.96 6.38
N ASN A 337 -9.00 -9.07 7.72
CA ASN A 337 -9.66 -8.15 8.63
C ASN A 337 -9.09 -6.72 8.51
N ASN A 338 -7.76 -6.59 8.61
CA ASN A 338 -7.08 -5.29 8.47
C ASN A 338 -7.33 -4.67 7.09
N TYR A 339 -7.32 -5.48 6.03
CA TYR A 339 -7.57 -5.00 4.68
C TYR A 339 -8.99 -4.44 4.54
N VAL A 340 -10.00 -5.18 5.00
CA VAL A 340 -11.41 -4.76 4.93
C VAL A 340 -11.64 -3.51 5.79
N GLN A 341 -11.11 -3.46 7.01
CA GLN A 341 -11.24 -2.30 7.88
C GLN A 341 -10.61 -1.04 7.25
N ALA A 342 -9.41 -1.16 6.67
CA ALA A 342 -8.77 -0.05 5.96
C ALA A 342 -9.58 0.42 4.74
N ALA A 343 -10.18 -0.53 4.01
CA ALA A 343 -11.05 -0.24 2.88
C ALA A 343 -12.33 0.49 3.30
N VAL A 344 -12.99 0.03 4.38
CA VAL A 344 -14.17 0.68 4.97
C VAL A 344 -13.85 2.12 5.38
N VAL A 345 -12.72 2.36 6.04
CA VAL A 345 -12.28 3.72 6.40
C VAL A 345 -12.07 4.59 5.15
N LYS A 346 -11.51 4.03 4.08
CA LYS A 346 -11.30 4.74 2.81
C LYS A 346 -12.61 5.08 2.11
N ILE A 347 -13.59 4.17 2.15
CA ILE A 347 -14.94 4.38 1.63
C ILE A 347 -15.67 5.47 2.40
N LYS A 348 -15.66 5.41 3.73
CA LYS A 348 -16.25 6.44 4.60
C LYS A 348 -15.65 7.83 4.37
N LYS A 349 -14.38 7.91 3.97
CA LYS A 349 -13.71 9.17 3.64
C LYS A 349 -14.07 9.71 2.24
N GLY A 350 -14.94 9.04 1.48
CA GLY A 350 -15.28 9.42 0.11
C GLY A 350 -14.15 9.20 -0.90
N MET A 351 -13.09 8.46 -0.52
CA MET A 351 -11.92 8.22 -1.37
C MET A 351 -12.03 6.94 -2.21
N ALA A 352 -13.17 6.25 -2.15
CA ALA A 352 -13.32 4.94 -2.76
C ALA A 352 -13.70 5.00 -4.25
N GLU A 353 -14.66 5.82 -4.66
CA GLU A 353 -15.23 5.72 -6.02
C GLU A 353 -14.19 5.79 -7.15
N SER A 354 -13.12 6.55 -6.97
CA SER A 354 -12.06 6.68 -7.99
C SER A 354 -10.97 5.60 -7.94
N SER A 355 -10.90 4.78 -6.87
CA SER A 355 -9.75 3.91 -6.60
C SER A 355 -9.99 2.41 -6.83
N TRP A 356 -11.24 1.96 -6.94
CA TRP A 356 -11.56 0.52 -7.11
C TRP A 356 -11.87 0.14 -8.57
N ALA A 357 -12.23 1.10 -9.41
CA ALA A 357 -12.68 0.84 -10.79
C ALA A 357 -11.54 0.42 -11.75
N TYR A 358 -10.28 0.73 -11.45
CA TYR A 358 -9.13 0.27 -12.23
C TYR A 358 -8.01 -0.17 -11.29
N GLY A 359 -7.68 -1.46 -11.34
CA GLY A 359 -6.56 -2.06 -10.61
C GLY A 359 -5.23 -1.43 -11.06
N GLY A 360 -4.80 -0.40 -10.35
CA GLY A 360 -3.51 0.24 -10.54
C GLY A 360 -3.00 0.72 -9.19
N GLY A 361 -1.75 0.36 -8.86
CA GLY A 361 -1.08 0.78 -7.63
C GLY A 361 -0.99 2.31 -7.47
N PRO A 362 -0.38 2.78 -6.36
CA PRO A 362 -0.27 4.21 -6.08
C PRO A 362 0.60 4.89 -7.14
N ALA A 363 -0.02 5.42 -8.19
CA ALA A 363 0.62 6.36 -9.10
C ALA A 363 0.92 7.65 -8.34
N ALA A 364 2.14 8.15 -8.58
CA ALA A 364 2.70 9.34 -7.97
C ALA A 364 1.70 10.51 -7.97
N ARG A 365 1.57 11.16 -6.80
CA ARG A 365 1.03 12.52 -6.71
C ARG A 365 1.93 13.42 -7.54
N GLN A 366 1.45 13.83 -8.72
CA GLN A 366 1.95 15.06 -9.34
C GLN A 366 1.47 16.25 -8.52
N ASP A 367 2.40 17.18 -8.35
CA ASP A 367 2.30 18.39 -7.56
C ASP A 367 1.00 19.17 -7.77
N ALA A 368 0.50 19.66 -6.64
CA ALA A 368 -0.42 20.76 -6.58
C ALA A 368 0.29 22.03 -7.10
N SER A 369 0.01 22.39 -8.36
CA SER A 369 0.15 23.77 -8.81
C SER A 369 -1.16 24.23 -9.43
N LEU A 370 -1.77 25.23 -8.77
CA LEU A 370 -2.77 26.17 -9.28
C LEU A 370 -3.99 25.56 -9.99
N ALA A 371 -5.09 25.40 -9.23
CA ALA A 371 -6.41 25.11 -9.76
C ALA A 371 -6.92 26.23 -10.70
N PRO A 372 -7.33 25.92 -11.94
CA PRO A 372 -8.25 26.76 -12.70
C PRO A 372 -9.71 26.35 -12.40
N PRO A 373 -10.68 27.28 -12.45
CA PRO A 373 -12.09 26.96 -12.35
C PRO A 373 -12.55 26.42 -13.70
N GLY A 374 -12.57 25.10 -13.83
CA GLY A 374 -13.12 24.43 -14.99
C GLY A 374 -13.37 22.99 -14.59
N GLN A 375 -14.63 22.62 -14.53
CA GLN A 375 -15.14 21.29 -14.26
C GLN A 375 -14.50 20.29 -15.24
N TRP A 376 -13.34 19.72 -14.88
CA TRP A 376 -12.65 18.72 -15.67
C TRP A 376 -13.41 17.40 -15.51
N ASN A 377 -14.28 17.12 -16.46
CA ASN A 377 -14.96 15.84 -16.55
C ASN A 377 -13.88 14.76 -16.73
N TYR A 378 -13.72 13.89 -15.72
CA TYR A 378 -12.77 12.77 -15.73
C TYR A 378 -12.89 11.89 -17.00
N THR A 379 -14.08 11.88 -17.61
CA THR A 379 -14.38 11.21 -18.87
C THR A 379 -13.45 11.63 -20.03
N GLY A 380 -13.08 12.92 -20.13
CA GLY A 380 -12.35 13.44 -21.29
C GLY A 380 -10.93 12.87 -21.43
N ASN A 381 -10.23 12.67 -20.31
CA ASN A 381 -8.88 12.12 -20.33
C ASN A 381 -8.87 10.62 -20.62
N GLN A 382 -9.84 9.87 -20.06
CA GLN A 382 -9.92 8.42 -20.26
C GLN A 382 -10.37 8.06 -21.68
N SER A 383 -11.37 8.76 -22.21
CA SER A 383 -11.82 8.55 -23.59
C SER A 383 -10.73 8.85 -24.62
N ARG A 384 -9.96 9.93 -24.43
CA ARG A 384 -8.80 10.24 -25.28
C ARG A 384 -7.74 9.14 -25.25
N GLN A 385 -7.43 8.59 -24.07
CA GLN A 385 -6.48 7.48 -23.95
C GLN A 385 -7.01 6.24 -24.66
N ARG A 386 -8.29 5.90 -24.45
CA ARG A 386 -8.93 4.73 -25.04
C ARG A 386 -9.01 4.81 -26.57
N ALA A 387 -9.30 5.98 -27.12
CA ALA A 387 -9.27 6.24 -28.56
C ALA A 387 -7.88 5.95 -29.15
N ARG A 388 -6.81 6.43 -28.49
CA ARG A 388 -5.42 6.15 -28.91
C ARG A 388 -5.06 4.67 -28.83
N GLU A 389 -5.51 3.96 -27.80
CA GLU A 389 -5.30 2.52 -27.66
C GLU A 389 -5.95 1.72 -28.81
N MET A 390 -7.07 2.20 -29.34
CA MET A 390 -7.75 1.60 -30.49
C MET A 390 -7.24 2.11 -31.84
N GLY A 391 -6.18 2.93 -31.86
CA GLY A 391 -5.62 3.50 -33.07
C GLY A 391 -6.53 4.53 -33.76
N LEU A 392 -7.53 5.06 -33.04
CA LEU A 392 -8.45 6.06 -33.56
C LEU A 392 -7.85 7.47 -33.39
N GLU A 393 -7.60 8.15 -34.51
CA GLU A 393 -7.20 9.55 -34.53
C GLU A 393 -8.45 10.46 -34.54
N LEU A 394 -8.97 10.73 -33.35
CA LEU A 394 -10.12 11.62 -33.19
C LEU A 394 -9.70 13.09 -33.09
N SER A 395 -10.46 13.96 -33.73
CA SER A 395 -10.31 15.42 -33.65
C SER A 395 -10.60 15.92 -32.22
N GLU A 396 -9.99 17.05 -31.85
CA GLU A 396 -10.18 17.64 -30.52
C GLU A 396 -11.65 18.03 -30.26
N GLU A 397 -12.40 18.38 -31.30
CA GLU A 397 -13.83 18.68 -31.23
C GLU A 397 -14.65 17.41 -30.90
N THR A 398 -14.34 16.29 -31.56
CA THR A 398 -14.96 14.98 -31.27
C THR A 398 -14.68 14.56 -29.83
N LEU A 399 -13.44 14.73 -29.34
CA LEU A 399 -13.06 14.41 -27.95
C LEU A 399 -13.78 15.31 -26.93
N GLN A 400 -13.98 16.60 -27.24
CA GLN A 400 -14.75 17.50 -26.39
C GLN A 400 -16.24 17.12 -26.32
N MET A 401 -16.81 16.62 -27.42
CA MET A 401 -18.18 16.09 -27.41
C MET A 401 -18.28 14.78 -26.63
N LEU A 402 -17.32 13.88 -26.79
CA LEU A 402 -17.26 12.62 -26.04
C LEU A 402 -17.15 12.86 -24.53
N ALA A 403 -16.47 13.94 -24.10
CA ALA A 403 -16.34 14.32 -22.70
C ALA A 403 -17.68 14.77 -22.04
N LYS A 404 -18.72 15.03 -22.83
CA LYS A 404 -20.09 15.34 -22.36
C LYS A 404 -20.95 14.09 -22.15
N VAL A 405 -20.51 12.95 -22.67
CA VAL A 405 -21.23 11.67 -22.62
C VAL A 405 -20.75 10.85 -21.40
N PRO A 406 -21.61 10.03 -20.76
CA PRO A 406 -21.16 9.10 -19.73
C PRO A 406 -20.05 8.17 -20.24
N LEU A 407 -19.07 7.87 -19.38
CA LEU A 407 -17.89 7.07 -19.77
C LEU A 407 -18.23 5.71 -20.38
N LYS A 408 -19.31 5.08 -19.92
CA LYS A 408 -19.78 3.79 -20.44
C LYS A 408 -20.18 3.90 -21.92
N ASP A 409 -21.00 4.90 -22.25
CA ASP A 409 -21.49 5.11 -23.61
C ASP A 409 -20.36 5.63 -24.51
N ALA A 410 -19.49 6.49 -23.97
CA ALA A 410 -18.27 6.93 -24.64
C ALA A 410 -17.37 5.73 -25.05
N ASN A 411 -17.14 4.77 -24.16
CA ASN A 411 -16.34 3.58 -24.48
C ASN A 411 -17.01 2.71 -25.55
N TRP A 412 -18.34 2.55 -25.47
CA TRP A 412 -19.11 1.82 -26.49
C TRP A 412 -19.04 2.50 -27.86
N LEU A 413 -19.16 3.83 -27.92
CA LEU A 413 -19.01 4.60 -29.15
C LEU A 413 -17.62 4.49 -29.76
N LEU A 414 -16.57 4.47 -28.94
CA LEU A 414 -15.21 4.27 -29.42
C LEU A 414 -15.00 2.86 -29.98
N GLU A 415 -15.58 1.83 -29.37
CA GLU A 415 -15.53 0.47 -29.90
C GLU A 415 -16.27 0.38 -31.24
N ALA A 416 -17.46 0.96 -31.35
CA ALA A 416 -18.21 1.03 -32.61
C ALA A 416 -17.44 1.82 -33.70
N ALA A 417 -16.83 2.96 -33.34
CA ALA A 417 -16.03 3.77 -34.24
C ALA A 417 -14.79 3.03 -34.78
N SER A 418 -14.18 2.15 -33.97
CA SER A 418 -13.06 1.31 -34.44
C SER A 418 -13.49 0.30 -35.51
N TRP A 419 -14.73 -0.19 -35.42
CA TRP A 419 -15.30 -1.05 -36.45
C TRP A 419 -15.63 -0.27 -37.74
N VAL A 420 -16.16 0.95 -37.60
CA VAL A 420 -16.44 1.86 -38.73
C VAL A 420 -15.15 2.25 -39.46
N SER A 421 -14.07 2.54 -38.71
CA SER A 421 -12.77 2.83 -39.29
C SER A 421 -12.19 1.66 -40.10
N ALA A 422 -12.54 0.42 -39.77
CA ALA A 422 -12.14 -0.76 -40.55
C ALA A 422 -12.89 -0.88 -41.90
N GLN A 423 -13.94 -0.08 -42.11
CA GLN A 423 -14.73 -0.01 -43.35
C GLN A 423 -14.38 1.19 -44.23
N ASP A 424 -13.28 1.88 -43.93
CA ASP A 424 -12.83 3.09 -44.66
C ASP A 424 -13.79 4.29 -44.52
N GLU A 425 -14.60 4.30 -43.45
CA GLU A 425 -15.44 5.44 -43.06
C GLU A 425 -14.76 6.28 -41.97
N ASP A 426 -15.04 7.60 -41.93
CA ASP A 426 -14.42 8.51 -40.97
C ASP A 426 -14.97 8.28 -39.54
N PRO A 427 -14.15 7.80 -38.58
CA PRO A 427 -14.60 7.58 -37.22
C PRO A 427 -15.01 8.88 -36.51
N ASN A 428 -14.53 10.04 -36.98
CA ASN A 428 -14.94 11.33 -36.41
C ASN A 428 -16.41 11.58 -36.68
N GLU A 429 -16.83 11.53 -37.93
CA GLU A 429 -18.22 11.80 -38.33
C GLU A 429 -19.20 10.85 -37.62
N TYR A 430 -18.85 9.56 -37.53
CA TYR A 430 -19.66 8.56 -36.82
C TYR A 430 -19.87 8.93 -35.34
N VAL A 431 -18.79 9.22 -34.63
CA VAL A 431 -18.85 9.57 -33.20
C VAL A 431 -19.62 10.87 -32.99
N GLN A 432 -19.43 11.88 -33.84
CA GLN A 432 -20.15 13.15 -33.72
C GLN A 432 -21.67 12.96 -33.90
N ASN A 433 -22.09 12.18 -34.89
CA ASN A 433 -23.50 11.87 -35.17
C ASN A 433 -24.15 11.11 -34.00
N GLU A 434 -23.48 10.08 -33.47
CA GLU A 434 -24.03 9.30 -32.38
C GLU A 434 -24.06 10.05 -31.04
N VAL A 435 -23.04 10.87 -30.74
CA VAL A 435 -23.06 11.74 -29.56
C VAL A 435 -24.21 12.76 -29.67
N ALA A 436 -24.42 13.36 -30.85
CA ALA A 436 -25.54 14.26 -31.09
C ALA A 436 -26.90 13.54 -30.88
N ASN A 437 -27.04 12.30 -31.35
CA ASN A 437 -28.24 11.48 -31.14
C ASN A 437 -28.48 11.15 -29.66
N LEU A 438 -27.44 10.78 -28.91
CA LEU A 438 -27.53 10.51 -27.47
C LEU A 438 -27.92 11.76 -26.68
N LEU A 439 -27.37 12.91 -27.03
CA LEU A 439 -27.71 14.18 -26.38
C LEU A 439 -29.13 14.64 -26.74
N ALA A 440 -29.58 14.41 -27.98
CA ALA A 440 -30.92 14.77 -28.44
C ALA A 440 -32.01 13.88 -27.82
N THR A 441 -31.73 12.60 -27.62
CA THR A 441 -32.70 11.64 -27.06
C THR A 441 -32.88 11.82 -25.55
N GLY A 442 -31.96 12.49 -24.85
CA GLY A 442 -32.06 12.80 -23.41
C GLY A 442 -32.24 11.56 -22.53
N ALA A 443 -32.05 10.36 -23.09
CA ALA A 443 -32.39 9.11 -22.46
C ALA A 443 -31.17 8.61 -21.70
N THR A 444 -31.07 8.98 -20.41
CA THR A 444 -30.19 8.32 -19.44
C THR A 444 -30.68 6.90 -19.08
N GLY A 445 -31.61 6.33 -19.85
CA GLY A 445 -32.10 4.98 -19.68
C GLY A 445 -31.08 3.99 -20.23
N SER A 446 -30.57 3.11 -19.37
CA SER A 446 -29.67 2.00 -19.71
C SER A 446 -29.96 1.44 -21.09
N PHE A 447 -29.04 1.68 -22.02
CA PHE A 447 -29.04 1.03 -23.32
C PHE A 447 -28.91 -0.48 -23.06
N GLU A 448 -30.04 -1.18 -23.06
CA GLU A 448 -30.07 -2.64 -23.08
C GLU A 448 -29.34 -3.04 -24.36
N ALA A 449 -28.28 -3.83 -24.21
CA ALA A 449 -27.50 -4.39 -25.31
C ALA A 449 -28.33 -5.44 -26.08
N GLY A 450 -29.49 -5.03 -26.60
CA GLY A 450 -30.19 -5.75 -27.63
C GLY A 450 -29.36 -5.64 -28.89
N THR A 451 -28.91 -6.79 -29.38
CA THR A 451 -28.11 -7.04 -30.57
C THR A 451 -28.82 -6.60 -31.86
N LYS A 452 -29.22 -5.34 -31.97
CA LYS A 452 -29.48 -4.73 -33.26
C LYS A 452 -28.12 -4.43 -33.89
N LYS A 453 -27.60 -5.41 -34.63
CA LYS A 453 -26.67 -5.10 -35.72
C LYS A 453 -27.32 -3.94 -36.51
N PRO A 454 -26.63 -2.81 -36.68
CA PRO A 454 -27.20 -1.72 -37.43
C PRO A 454 -27.42 -2.22 -38.86
N ARG A 455 -28.67 -2.11 -39.31
CA ARG A 455 -29.09 -2.47 -40.66
C ARG A 455 -28.82 -1.24 -41.53
N TRP A 456 -27.57 -1.09 -41.98
CA TRP A 456 -27.22 -0.12 -43.02
C TRP A 456 -27.43 -0.81 -44.36
N GLY A 457 -28.24 -0.18 -45.22
CA GLY A 457 -28.57 -0.64 -46.57
C GLY A 457 -28.14 0.38 -47.61
#